data_AF-A0A9Q9HMR1-F1
#
_entry.id   AF-A0A9Q9HMR1-F1
#
_cell.length_a   1.000
_cell.length_b   1.000
_cell.length_c   1.000
_cell.angle_alpha   90.00
_cell.angle_beta   90.00
_cell.angle_gamma   90.00
#
_symmetry.space_group_name_H-M   'P 1'
#
loop_
_entity.id
_entity.type
_entity.pdbx_description
1 polymer ?
#
loop_
_entity_poly.entity_id
_entity_poly.type
_entity_poly.pdbx_seq_one_letter_code
_entity_poly.pdbx_strand_id
1 'polypeptide(L)' 'MQQIFDVKSARQGGVVRRKLRDAERNVGLPRLQTEVKRRGYHAVLNGDQVVIFCNNDPVRLLS' A
#
# COMPACT_ATOMS: atom_id res chain seq x y z
N MET A 1 -6.23 4.19 -12.15
CA MET A 1 -6.49 4.28 -10.69
C MET A 1 -6.72 2.91 -10.03
N GLN A 2 -7.18 1.89 -10.76
CA GLN A 2 -7.45 0.54 -10.22
C GLN A 2 -6.23 -0.40 -10.15
N GLN A 3 -5.18 -0.20 -10.96
CA GLN A 3 -4.12 -1.22 -11.13
C GLN A 3 -3.23 -1.51 -9.90
N ILE A 4 -3.06 -0.60 -8.93
CA ILE A 4 -2.25 -0.89 -7.73
C ILE A 4 -2.97 -1.89 -6.81
N PHE A 5 -4.29 -1.80 -6.70
CA PHE A 5 -5.12 -2.63 -5.83
C PHE A 5 -5.89 -3.71 -6.60
N ASP A 6 -5.70 -3.83 -7.92
CA ASP A 6 -6.33 -4.88 -8.75
C ASP A 6 -5.60 -6.22 -8.73
N VAL A 7 -4.45 -6.28 -8.07
CA VAL A 7 -3.77 -7.54 -7.78
C VAL A 7 -4.63 -8.37 -6.84
N LYS A 8 -4.84 -9.66 -7.18
CA LYS A 8 -5.62 -10.65 -6.40
C LYS A 8 -5.37 -10.59 -4.89
N SER A 9 -4.15 -10.25 -4.47
CA SER A 9 -3.76 -10.10 -3.07
C SER A 9 -4.53 -9.01 -2.31
N ALA A 10 -4.88 -7.88 -2.93
CA ALA A 10 -5.64 -6.82 -2.26
C ALA A 10 -7.11 -7.21 -2.00
N ARG A 11 -7.67 -8.14 -2.79
CA ARG A 11 -9.07 -8.61 -2.65
C ARG A 11 -9.26 -9.64 -1.52
N GLN A 12 -8.18 -10.17 -0.95
CA GLN A 12 -8.21 -11.19 0.10
C GLN A 12 -7.55 -10.74 1.42
N GLY A 13 -7.32 -9.43 1.62
CA GLY A 13 -6.63 -8.93 2.82
C GLY A 13 -5.11 -9.15 2.81
N GLY A 14 -4.53 -9.37 1.63
CA GLY A 14 -3.09 -9.58 1.46
C GLY A 14 -2.26 -8.30 1.47
N VAL A 15 -0.98 -8.47 1.15
CA VAL A 15 0.02 -7.40 1.16
C VAL A 15 0.40 -7.03 -0.29
N VAL A 16 0.46 -5.74 -0.59
CA VAL A 16 0.96 -5.19 -1.86
C VAL A 16 2.33 -4.59 -1.62
N ARG A 17 3.34 -5.05 -2.37
CA ARG A 17 4.71 -4.49 -2.32
C ARG A 17 5.09 -3.87 -3.66
N ARG A 18 5.59 -2.63 -3.65
CA ARG A 18 6.04 -1.89 -4.84
C ARG A 18 7.26 -1.04 -4.52
N LYS A 19 8.10 -0.77 -5.53
CA LYS A 19 9.15 0.25 -5.41
C LYS A 19 8.51 1.64 -5.29
N LEU A 20 9.06 2.48 -4.41
CA LEU A 20 8.58 3.84 -4.16
C LEU A 20 8.55 4.66 -5.45
N ARG A 21 9.64 4.64 -6.23
CA ARG A 21 9.72 5.33 -7.53
C ARG A 21 8.63 4.91 -8.51
N ASP A 22 8.21 3.64 -8.48
CA ASP A 22 7.17 3.11 -9.36
C ASP A 22 5.78 3.50 -8.84
N ALA A 23 5.59 3.55 -7.51
CA ALA A 23 4.36 4.04 -6.89
C ALA A 23 4.15 5.54 -7.15
N GLU A 24 5.22 6.34 -7.05
CA GLU A 24 5.23 7.77 -7.37
C GLU A 24 4.89 8.02 -8.83
N ARG A 25 5.55 7.32 -9.78
CA ARG A 25 5.31 7.49 -11.22
C ARG A 25 3.89 7.10 -11.66
N ASN A 26 3.28 6.10 -11.01
CA ASN A 26 1.99 5.56 -11.46
C ASN A 26 0.77 6.27 -10.84
N VAL A 27 0.84 6.67 -9.57
CA VAL A 27 -0.32 7.20 -8.82
C VAL A 27 -0.01 8.50 -8.07
N GLY A 28 1.26 8.73 -7.75
CA GLY A 28 1.70 9.81 -6.87
C GLY A 28 1.52 9.47 -5.39
N LEU A 29 2.55 9.75 -4.58
CA LEU A 29 2.56 9.39 -3.15
C LEU A 29 1.42 10.02 -2.34
N PRO A 30 1.06 11.31 -2.51
CA PRO A 30 -0.05 11.90 -1.76
C PRO A 30 -1.39 11.22 -2.07
N ARG A 31 -1.60 10.85 -3.34
CA ARG A 31 -2.81 10.17 -3.78
C ARG A 31 -2.91 8.75 -3.24
N LEU A 32 -1.78 8.05 -3.19
CA LEU A 32 -1.68 6.74 -2.56
C LEU A 32 -2.05 6.82 -1.07
N GLN A 33 -1.52 7.80 -0.34
CA GLN A 33 -1.82 8.01 1.07
C GLN A 33 -3.31 8.29 1.30
N THR A 34 -3.92 9.13 0.46
CA THR A 34 -5.37 9.40 0.53
C THR A 34 -6.18 8.11 0.32
N GLU A 35 -5.83 7.29 -0.67
CA GLU A 35 -6.56 6.03 -0.93
C GLU A 35 -6.36 4.99 0.17
N VAL A 36 -5.14 4.86 0.70
CA VAL A 36 -4.83 3.98 1.83
C VAL A 36 -5.67 4.39 3.04
N LYS A 37 -5.69 5.68 3.38
CA LYS A 37 -6.49 6.23 4.48
C LYS A 37 -7.99 6.04 4.25
N ARG A 38 -8.48 6.29 3.04
CA ARG A 38 -9.90 6.14 2.67
C ARG A 38 -10.40 4.70 2.82
N ARG A 39 -9.52 3.71 2.59
CA ARG A 39 -9.85 2.28 2.65
C ARG A 39 -9.65 1.66 4.04
N GLY A 40 -9.10 2.40 5.00
CA GLY A 40 -8.72 1.88 6.33
C GLY A 40 -7.44 1.04 6.32
N TYR A 41 -6.70 1.08 5.22
CA TYR A 41 -5.47 0.30 5.04
C TYR A 41 -4.27 0.97 5.71
N HIS A 42 -3.18 0.21 5.79
CA HIS A 42 -1.90 0.70 6.29
C HIS A 42 -0.82 0.58 5.22
N ALA A 43 0.03 1.62 5.09
CA ALA A 43 1.19 1.59 4.22
C ALA A 43 2.45 1.91 5.03
N VAL A 44 3.51 1.14 4.81
CA VAL A 44 4.81 1.29 5.47
C VAL A 44 5.87 1.49 4.40
N LEU A 45 6.79 2.41 4.67
CA LEU A 45 8.00 2.61 3.88
C LEU A 45 9.16 1.87 4.54
N ASN A 46 9.89 1.09 3.74
CA ASN A 46 11.14 0.48 4.16
C ASN A 46 12.15 0.56 3.01
N GLY A 47 13.13 1.46 3.14
CA GLY A 47 14.06 1.79 2.05
C GLY A 47 13.32 2.31 0.82
N ASP A 48 13.57 1.69 -0.33
CA ASP A 48 12.93 2.03 -1.60
C ASP A 48 11.61 1.28 -1.85
N GLN A 49 11.08 0.59 -0.84
CA GLN A 49 9.84 -0.20 -0.94
C GLN A 49 8.70 0.45 -0.17
N VAL A 50 7.53 0.43 -0.79
CA VAL A 50 6.23 0.67 -0.17
C VAL A 50 5.56 -0.68 0.02
N VAL A 51 5.16 -0.98 1.25
CA VAL A 51 4.39 -2.17 1.62
C VAL A 51 3.02 -1.71 2.11
N ILE A 52 1.95 -2.16 1.47
CA ILE A 52 0.57 -1.81 1.80
C ILE A 52 -0.14 -3.05 2.30
N PHE A 53 -0.65 -2.99 3.53
CA PHE A 53 -1.52 -3.99 4.14
C PHE A 53 -2.97 -3.66 3.78
N CYS A 54 -3.61 -4.52 2.99
CA CYS A 54 -4.99 -4.30 2.51
C CYS A 54 -6.05 -4.81 3.50
N ASN A 55 -5.86 -4.51 4.79
CA ASN A 55 -6.78 -4.80 5.88
C ASN A 55 -6.79 -3.64 6.89
N ASN A 56 -7.63 -3.72 7.90
CA ASN A 56 -7.75 -2.71 8.96
C ASN A 56 -7.01 -3.10 10.25
N ASP A 57 -6.20 -4.15 10.20
CA ASP A 57 -5.46 -4.61 11.36
C ASP A 57 -4.23 -3.71 11.60
N PRO A 58 -3.91 -3.39 12.86
CA PRO A 58 -2.79 -2.51 13.15
C PRO A 58 -1.46 -3.16 12.77
N VAL A 59 -0.58 -2.37 12.14
CA VAL A 59 0.80 -2.79 11.87
C VAL A 59 1.62 -2.72 13.15
N ARG A 60 2.25 -3.84 13.54
CA ARG A 60 3.19 -3.91 14.66
C ARG A 60 4.60 -4.20 14.14
N LEU A 61 5.57 -3.38 14.55
CA LEU A 61 6.99 -3.66 14.33
C LEU A 61 7.47 -4.61 15.45
N LEU A 62 8.00 -5.76 15.07
CA LEU A 62 8.61 -6.72 15.97
C LEU A 62 10.14 -6.62 15.82
N SER A 63 10.87 -6.74 16.93
CA SER A 63 12.34 -6.62 17.03
C SER A 63 12.98 -7.91 17.48
#